data_AF-A0A2I0WGQ5-F1
#
_entry.id   AF-A0A2I0WGQ5-F1
#
_cell.length_a   1.000
_cell.length_b   1.000
_cell.length_c   1.000
_cell.angle_alpha   90.00
_cell.angle_beta   90.00
_cell.angle_gamma   90.00
#
_symmetry.space_group_name_H-M   'P 1'
#
loop_
_entity.id
_entity.type
_entity.pdbx_description
1 polymer ?
#
loop_
_entity_poly.entity_id
_entity_poly.type
_entity_poly.pdbx_seq_one_letter_code
_entity_poly.pdbx_strand_id
1 'polypeptide(L)'
;MIALEGVLRKMETPVLYLNISRLTDYRKDGHPSIYRKKYNSEEELREAEKSQDCSHWCLPGVPDTWNELLYASLLMEGKGPWRK
;
A
#
# COMPACT_ATOMS: atom_id res chain seq x y z
N MET A 1 2.67 9.40 -10.84
CA MET A 1 2.82 10.72 -10.16
C MET A 1 3.81 11.57 -10.95
N ILE A 2 3.35 12.61 -11.65
CA ILE A 2 4.17 13.37 -12.61
C ILE A 2 5.43 13.95 -11.95
N ALA A 3 5.28 14.57 -10.77
CA ALA A 3 6.41 15.17 -10.06
C ALA A 3 7.47 14.11 -9.66
N LEU A 4 7.03 13.00 -9.05
CA LEU A 4 7.93 11.91 -8.64
C LEU A 4 8.66 11.30 -9.84
N GLU A 5 7.93 10.97 -10.90
CA GLU A 5 8.51 10.38 -12.12
C GLU A 5 9.51 11.33 -12.80
N GLY A 6 9.26 12.64 -12.74
CA GLY A 6 10.19 13.66 -13.23
C GLY A 6 11.50 13.73 -12.43
N VAL A 7 11.44 13.56 -11.10
CA VAL A 7 12.62 13.52 -10.23
C VAL A 7 13.40 12.23 -10.44
N LEU A 8 12.73 11.07 -10.46
CA LEU A 8 13.36 9.76 -10.62
C LEU A 8 14.23 9.68 -11.88
N ARG A 9 13.81 10.29 -12.99
CA ARG A 9 14.59 10.34 -14.25
C ARG A 9 15.89 11.14 -14.16
N LYS A 10 16.03 12.02 -13.16
CA LYS A 10 17.17 12.92 -12.97
C LYS A 10 18.10 12.45 -11.83
N MET A 11 17.74 11.39 -11.12
CA MET A 11 18.56 10.88 -10.02
C MET A 11 19.83 10.22 -10.54
N GLU A 12 20.96 10.51 -9.90
CA GLU A 12 22.25 9.88 -10.19
C GLU A 12 22.24 8.38 -9.84
N THR A 13 21.63 8.04 -8.70
CA THR A 13 21.42 6.64 -8.29
C THR A 13 20.09 6.12 -8.84
N PRO A 14 20.09 5.07 -9.69
CA PRO A 14 18.85 4.50 -10.22
C PRO A 14 17.97 3.92 -9.11
N VAL A 15 16.69 4.23 -9.14
CA VAL A 15 15.67 3.72 -8.20
C VAL A 15 14.65 2.89 -8.97
N LEU A 16 14.39 1.68 -8.46
CA LEU A 16 13.29 0.85 -8.94
C LEU A 16 11.97 1.39 -8.36
N TYR A 17 11.14 1.97 -9.21
CA TYR A 17 9.88 2.56 -8.79
C TYR A 17 8.71 1.58 -8.93
N LEU A 18 8.12 1.19 -7.80
CA LEU A 18 6.90 0.39 -7.76
C LEU A 18 5.67 1.29 -7.91
N ASN A 19 5.16 1.42 -9.13
CA ASN A 19 3.96 2.21 -9.41
C ASN A 19 2.68 1.44 -9.01
N ILE A 20 2.36 1.47 -7.73
CA ILE A 20 1.18 0.81 -7.15
C ILE A 20 -0.08 1.69 -7.16
N SER A 21 -0.03 2.93 -7.67
CA SER A 21 -1.14 3.88 -7.51
C SER A 21 -2.44 3.42 -8.19
N ARG A 22 -2.39 3.02 -9.46
CA ARG A 22 -3.59 2.66 -10.22
C ARG A 22 -4.22 1.36 -9.74
N LEU A 23 -3.41 0.34 -9.41
CA LEU A 23 -3.94 -0.92 -8.89
C LEU A 23 -4.56 -0.74 -7.50
N THR A 24 -3.97 0.14 -6.68
CA THR A 24 -4.46 0.44 -5.32
C THR A 24 -5.77 1.23 -5.36
N ASP A 25 -5.92 2.16 -6.32
CA ASP A 25 -7.16 2.95 -6.49
C ASP A 25 -8.40 2.09 -6.77
N TYR A 26 -8.22 0.92 -7.39
CA TYR A 26 -9.31 -0.04 -7.60
C TYR A 26 -9.76 -0.72 -6.31
N ARG A 27 -8.98 -0.67 -5.22
CA ARG A 27 -9.18 -1.46 -4.00
C ARG A 27 -9.80 -0.67 -2.85
N LYS A 28 -10.81 0.16 -3.11
CA LYS A 28 -11.54 0.90 -2.06
C LYS A 28 -12.15 -0.03 -0.99
N ASP A 29 -12.38 -1.29 -1.33
CA ASP A 29 -12.83 -2.36 -0.44
C ASP A 29 -11.76 -2.80 0.57
N GLY A 30 -10.48 -2.50 0.33
CA GLY A 30 -9.37 -2.95 1.17
C GLY A 30 -9.13 -2.12 2.43
N HIS A 31 -9.89 -1.05 2.64
CA HIS A 31 -9.73 -0.17 3.80
C HIS A 31 -10.44 -0.72 5.05
N PRO A 32 -9.91 -0.46 6.26
CA PRO A 32 -10.54 -0.90 7.51
C PRO A 32 -11.85 -0.16 7.81
N SER A 33 -12.09 1.01 7.23
CA SER A 33 -13.29 1.81 7.52
C SER A 33 -13.42 2.07 9.03
N ILE A 34 -14.50 1.62 9.67
CA ILE A 34 -14.67 1.71 11.12
C ILE A 34 -13.90 0.63 11.88
N TYR A 35 -13.48 -0.46 11.24
CA TYR A 35 -12.92 -1.65 11.92
C TYR A 35 -11.44 -1.52 12.31
N ARG A 36 -10.94 -0.28 12.52
CA ARG A 36 -9.54 -0.01 12.91
C ARG A 36 -9.24 -0.30 14.38
N LYS A 37 -10.26 -0.42 15.22
CA LYS A 37 -10.13 -0.72 16.65
C LYS A 37 -11.37 -1.45 17.17
N LYS A 38 -11.29 -1.99 18.38
CA LYS A 38 -12.44 -2.53 19.10
C LYS A 38 -13.24 -1.37 19.72
N TYR A 39 -14.56 -1.47 19.65
CA TYR A 39 -15.51 -0.59 20.31
C TYR A 39 -16.13 -1.29 21.51
N ASN A 40 -16.38 -0.56 22.58
CA ASN A 40 -16.92 -1.11 23.83
C ASN A 40 -18.41 -0.79 24.02
N SER A 41 -18.99 0.08 23.20
CA SER A 41 -20.42 0.41 23.21
C SER A 41 -20.97 0.64 21.81
N GLU A 42 -22.30 0.53 21.67
CA GLU A 42 -22.99 0.86 20.41
C GLU A 42 -22.90 2.35 20.05
N GLU A 43 -22.79 3.23 21.05
CA GLU A 43 -22.65 4.66 20.84
C GLU A 43 -21.28 4.98 20.21
N GLU A 44 -20.21 4.36 20.71
CA GLU A 44 -18.88 4.49 20.11
C GLU A 44 -18.85 3.95 18.67
N LEU A 45 -19.60 2.87 18.39
CA LEU A 45 -19.70 2.30 17.05
C LEU A 45 -20.44 3.24 16.08
N ARG A 46 -21.52 3.89 16.54
CA ARG A 46 -22.25 4.90 15.74
C ARG A 46 -21.41 6.14 15.47
N GLU A 47 -20.63 6.62 16.45
CA GLU A 47 -19.71 7.73 16.23
C GLU A 47 -18.60 7.39 15.24
N ALA A 48 -18.15 6.13 15.19
CA ALA A 48 -17.14 5.69 14.24
C ALA A 48 -17.58 5.82 12.77
N GLU A 49 -18.88 5.66 12.48
CA GLU A 49 -19.40 5.81 11.11
C GLU A 49 -19.17 7.21 10.53
N LYS A 50 -19.05 8.23 11.39
CA LYS A 50 -18.74 9.61 10.98
C LYS A 50 -17.26 9.81 10.63
N SER A 51 -16.38 8.90 11.02
CA SER A 51 -14.92 9.00 10.84
C SER A 51 -14.33 7.65 10.44
N GLN A 52 -14.57 7.28 9.19
CA GLN A 52 -14.03 6.07 8.59
C GLN A 52 -12.56 6.25 8.20
N ASP A 53 -11.76 5.22 8.42
CA ASP A 53 -10.38 5.17 7.97
C ASP A 53 -10.31 4.69 6.51
N CYS A 54 -10.06 5.64 5.61
CA CYS A 54 -9.87 5.43 4.18
C CYS A 54 -8.41 5.61 3.75
N SER A 55 -7.47 5.62 4.71
CA SER A 55 -6.05 5.87 4.46
C SER A 55 -5.20 4.61 4.69
N HIS A 56 -5.59 3.78 5.65
CA HIS A 56 -4.91 2.52 5.99
C HIS A 56 -5.56 1.33 5.29
N TRP A 57 -4.96 0.15 5.45
CA TRP A 57 -5.38 -1.08 4.78
C TRP A 57 -5.61 -2.20 5.80
N CYS A 58 -6.63 -3.02 5.56
CA CYS A 58 -6.78 -4.29 6.25
C CYS A 58 -5.62 -5.24 5.90
N LEU A 59 -5.32 -6.15 6.83
CA LEU A 59 -4.43 -7.30 6.62
C LEU A 59 -5.17 -8.60 6.98
N PRO A 60 -5.11 -9.64 6.15
CA PRO A 60 -4.50 -9.67 4.80
C PRO A 60 -5.23 -8.75 3.81
N GLY A 61 -4.52 -8.20 2.82
CA GLY A 61 -5.09 -7.21 1.90
C GLY A 61 -4.13 -6.58 0.88
N VAL A 62 -4.42 -5.33 0.51
CA VAL A 62 -3.70 -4.59 -0.54
C VAL A 62 -2.18 -4.51 -0.33
N PRO A 63 -1.66 -4.32 0.91
CA PRO A 63 -0.22 -4.32 1.14
C PRO A 63 0.47 -5.65 0.82
N ASP A 64 -0.24 -6.78 0.84
CA ASP A 64 0.34 -8.08 0.50
C ASP A 64 0.68 -8.13 -1.00
N THR A 65 -0.19 -7.62 -1.86
CA THR A 65 0.10 -7.48 -3.29
C THR A 65 1.28 -6.54 -3.56
N TRP A 66 1.45 -5.48 -2.77
CA TRP A 66 2.63 -4.61 -2.89
C TRP A 66 3.91 -5.37 -2.53
N ASN A 67 3.87 -6.21 -1.50
CA ASN A 67 4.98 -7.06 -1.10
C ASN A 67 5.31 -8.12 -2.15
N GLU A 68 4.32 -8.73 -2.79
CA GLU A 68 4.51 -9.66 -3.90
C GLU A 68 5.20 -8.98 -5.09
N LEU A 69 4.75 -7.77 -5.47
CA LEU A 69 5.38 -6.99 -6.53
C LEU A 69 6.82 -6.60 -6.19
N LEU A 70 7.09 -6.22 -4.94
CA LEU A 70 8.44 -5.94 -4.46
C LEU A 70 9.33 -7.18 -4.56
N TYR A 71 8.85 -8.32 -4.08
CA TYR A 71 9.57 -9.59 -4.12
C TYR A 71 9.91 -10.00 -5.56
N ALA A 72 8.93 -9.97 -6.47
CA ALA A 72 9.14 -10.26 -7.89
C ALA A 72 10.17 -9.31 -8.51
N SER A 73 10.09 -8.01 -8.18
CA SER A 73 11.02 -7.01 -8.71
C SER A 73 12.46 -7.22 -8.22
N LEU A 74 12.65 -7.60 -6.95
CA LEU A 74 13.96 -7.94 -6.40
C LEU A 74 14.56 -9.18 -7.06
N LEU A 75 13.74 -10.21 -7.30
CA LEU A 75 14.16 -11.41 -8.04
C LEU A 75 14.61 -11.08 -9.47
N MET A 76 13.86 -10.24 -10.18
CA MET A 76 14.18 -9.84 -11.55
C MET A 76 15.49 -9.03 -11.63
N GLU A 77 15.76 -8.16 -10.66
CA GLU A 77 17.02 -7.41 -10.55
C GLU A 77 18.20 -8.30 -10.06
N GLY A 78 17.91 -9.54 -9.67
CA GLY A 78 18.84 -10.42 -8.97
C GLY A 78 19.32 -9.85 -7.64
N LYS A 79 18.63 -8.90 -7.02
CA LYS A 79 19.07 -8.33 -5.74
C LYS A 79 18.56 -9.22 -4.60
N GLY A 80 19.44 -10.01 -4.00
CA GLY A 80 19.13 -10.88 -2.86
C GLY A 80 20.10 -12.06 -2.73
N PRO A 81 19.93 -12.91 -1.69
CA PRO A 81 20.79 -14.08 -1.45
C PRO A 81 20.73 -15.15 -2.54
N TRP A 82 19.90 -14.94 -3.56
CA TRP A 82 19.64 -15.85 -4.68
C TRP A 82 20.64 -15.72 -5.83
N ARG A 83 21.54 -14.72 -5.79
CA ARG A 83 22.72 -14.70 -6.69
C ARG A 83 23.71 -15.76 -6.21
N LYS A 84 23.77 -16.88 -6.94
CA LYS A 84 25.00 -17.68 -7.02
C LYS A 84 26.03 -16.96 -7.87
#